data_AF-A0A832EV38-F1
#
_entry.id   AF-A0A832EV38-F1
#
_cell.length_a   1.000
_cell.length_b   1.000
_cell.length_c   1.000
_cell.angle_alpha   90.00
_cell.angle_beta   90.00
_cell.angle_gamma   90.00
#
_symmetry.space_group_name_H-M   'P 1'
#
loop_
_entity.id
_entity.type
_entity.pdbx_description
1 polymer ?
#
loop_
_entity_poly.entity_id
_entity_poly.type
_entity_poly.pdbx_seq_one_letter_code
_entity_poly.pdbx_strand_id
1 'polypeptide(L)'
;MKNIAATLALTLTMAASATAAMAGKADVVKATASASGNGLWTFAVTVRHADTGWKHYADNFEVLTPDGVLLGRRVLAHPHVSEQPFTRSLGGVKIPDSVKKVHIRAHDMVHGFGGREIDLALPR
;
A
#
# COMPACT_ATOMS: atom_id res chain seq x y z
N MET A 1 38.07 48.79 -34.90
CA MET A 1 38.50 47.52 -34.26
C MET A 1 38.23 47.61 -32.77
N LYS A 2 37.26 46.85 -32.25
CA LYS A 2 37.15 46.31 -30.87
C LYS A 2 35.75 45.72 -30.70
N ASN A 3 35.65 44.42 -30.97
CA ASN A 3 34.51 43.58 -30.63
C ASN A 3 34.62 43.28 -29.14
N ILE A 4 33.53 43.39 -28.38
CA ILE A 4 33.41 42.71 -27.09
C ILE A 4 32.05 42.03 -27.06
N ALA A 5 32.10 40.71 -27.08
CA ALA A 5 30.98 39.79 -27.17
C ALA A 5 30.08 39.90 -25.93
N ALA A 6 28.76 39.89 -26.16
CA ALA A 6 27.77 39.72 -25.11
C ALA A 6 27.69 38.23 -24.74
N THR A 7 28.14 37.88 -23.55
CA THR A 7 28.01 36.53 -23.00
C THR A 7 26.56 36.34 -22.52
N LEU A 8 25.77 35.60 -23.29
CA LEU A 8 24.44 35.16 -22.89
C LEU A 8 24.58 33.95 -21.96
N ALA A 9 24.50 34.17 -20.64
CA ALA A 9 24.46 33.09 -19.67
C ALA A 9 23.07 32.43 -19.69
N LEU A 10 22.96 31.29 -20.38
CA LEU A 10 21.75 30.48 -20.39
C LEU A 10 21.72 29.64 -19.10
N THR A 11 21.07 30.16 -18.05
CA THR A 11 20.75 29.36 -16.86
C THR A 11 19.69 28.32 -17.21
N LEU A 12 20.11 27.07 -17.35
CA LEU A 12 19.22 25.92 -17.52
C LEU A 12 18.60 25.56 -16.17
N THR A 13 17.40 26.05 -15.90
CA THR A 13 16.63 25.69 -14.71
C THR A 13 16.14 24.25 -14.85
N MET A 14 16.91 23.30 -14.34
CA MET A 14 16.53 21.90 -14.31
C MET A 14 15.45 21.71 -13.23
N ALA A 15 14.18 21.79 -13.65
CA ALA A 15 13.05 21.46 -12.80
C ALA A 15 13.12 19.96 -12.46
N ALA A 16 13.68 19.63 -11.30
CA ALA A 16 13.66 18.28 -10.75
C ALA A 16 12.21 17.96 -10.36
N SER A 17 11.44 17.45 -11.32
CA SER A 17 10.19 16.76 -11.03
C SER A 17 10.54 15.58 -10.13
N ALA A 18 10.27 15.69 -8.83
CA ALA A 18 10.35 14.59 -7.90
C ALA A 18 9.27 13.57 -8.28
N THR A 19 9.52 12.76 -9.30
CA THR A 19 8.83 11.49 -9.46
C THR A 19 9.13 10.71 -8.20
N ALA A 20 8.18 10.69 -7.27
CA ALA A 20 8.21 9.79 -6.13
C ALA A 20 8.42 8.39 -6.72
N ALA A 21 9.65 7.87 -6.61
CA ALA A 21 9.96 6.56 -7.10
C ALA A 21 8.98 5.61 -6.40
N MET A 22 8.11 4.95 -7.16
CA MET A 22 7.30 3.81 -6.71
C MET A 22 8.22 2.60 -6.50
N ALA A 23 9.36 2.81 -5.84
CA ALA A 23 10.36 1.80 -5.58
C ALA A 23 9.83 0.92 -4.45
N GLY A 24 9.20 -0.19 -4.81
CA GLY A 24 9.06 -1.36 -3.96
C GLY A 24 8.08 -1.28 -2.79
N LYS A 25 7.15 -0.32 -2.75
CA LYS A 25 6.13 -0.28 -1.69
C LYS A 25 5.24 -1.54 -1.68
N ALA A 26 4.63 -1.85 -0.55
CA ALA A 26 3.89 -3.11 -0.38
C ALA A 26 2.57 -3.09 -1.16
N ASP A 27 2.41 -4.04 -2.08
CA ASP A 27 1.22 -4.20 -2.91
C ASP A 27 0.22 -5.16 -2.25
N VAL A 28 -1.06 -4.80 -2.27
CA VAL A 28 -2.17 -5.76 -2.16
C VAL A 28 -2.52 -6.25 -3.56
N VAL A 29 -2.19 -7.51 -3.85
CA VAL A 29 -2.34 -8.08 -5.21
C VAL A 29 -3.62 -8.90 -5.37
N LYS A 30 -4.18 -9.38 -4.25
CA LYS A 30 -5.45 -10.11 -4.19
C LYS A 30 -6.05 -9.98 -2.79
N ALA A 31 -7.37 -9.95 -2.71
CA ALA A 31 -8.09 -10.05 -1.44
C ALA A 31 -9.39 -10.82 -1.63
N THR A 32 -9.79 -11.58 -0.61
CA THR A 32 -11.11 -12.20 -0.51
C THR A 32 -11.70 -11.92 0.87
N ALA A 33 -13.02 -11.97 0.97
CA ALA A 33 -13.75 -11.75 2.21
C ALA A 33 -14.84 -12.80 2.39
N SER A 34 -15.02 -13.26 3.61
CA SER A 34 -16.13 -14.14 4.00
C SER A 34 -16.80 -13.62 5.26
N ALA A 35 -18.14 -13.66 5.28
CA ALA A 35 -18.92 -13.31 6.46
C ALA A 35 -18.83 -14.44 7.50
N SER A 36 -18.66 -14.07 8.76
CA SER A 36 -18.64 -14.98 9.91
C SER A 36 -19.90 -14.85 10.79
N GLY A 37 -20.90 -14.09 10.34
CA GLY A 37 -22.14 -13.80 11.06
C GLY A 37 -22.07 -12.50 11.88
N ASN A 38 -23.23 -11.95 12.25
CA ASN A 38 -23.35 -10.74 13.09
C ASN A 38 -22.51 -9.53 12.59
N GLY A 39 -22.36 -9.37 11.27
CA GLY A 39 -21.56 -8.32 10.65
C GLY A 39 -20.04 -8.46 10.88
N LEU A 40 -19.56 -9.62 11.32
CA LEU A 40 -18.14 -9.93 11.41
C LEU A 40 -17.65 -10.56 10.10
N TRP A 41 -16.44 -10.20 9.72
CA TRP A 41 -15.82 -10.63 8.48
C TRP A 41 -14.41 -11.16 8.72
N THR A 42 -14.02 -12.10 7.87
CA THR A 42 -12.64 -12.54 7.73
C THR A 42 -12.14 -12.17 6.33
N PHE A 43 -10.98 -11.53 6.29
CA PHE A 43 -10.28 -11.15 5.08
C PHE A 43 -9.05 -12.02 4.90
N ALA A 44 -8.85 -12.57 3.70
CA ALA A 44 -7.58 -13.17 3.30
C ALA A 44 -6.94 -12.25 2.25
N VAL A 45 -5.79 -11.68 2.60
CA VAL A 45 -5.13 -10.64 1.80
C VAL A 45 -3.78 -11.16 1.35
N THR A 46 -3.56 -11.13 0.04
CA THR A 46 -2.30 -11.48 -0.61
C THR A 46 -1.47 -10.22 -0.82
N VAL A 47 -0.31 -10.17 -0.19
CA VAL A 47 0.64 -9.06 -0.24
C VAL A 47 1.85 -9.46 -1.07
N ARG A 48 2.39 -8.51 -1.85
CA ARG A 48 3.68 -8.61 -2.52
C ARG A 48 4.54 -7.44 -2.11
N HIS A 49 5.76 -7.70 -1.67
CA HIS A 49 6.74 -6.68 -1.34
C HIS A 49 8.16 -7.20 -1.58
N ALA A 50 9.10 -6.30 -1.87
CA ALA A 50 10.50 -6.63 -2.06
C ALA A 50 11.24 -6.71 -0.72
N ASP A 51 10.80 -7.62 0.18
CA ASP A 51 11.41 -7.81 1.49
C ASP A 51 12.92 -8.11 1.34
N THR A 52 13.77 -7.39 2.09
CA THR A 52 15.23 -7.66 2.16
C THR A 52 15.68 -8.14 3.54
N GLY A 53 14.76 -8.25 4.49
CA GLY A 53 15.00 -8.77 5.84
C GLY A 53 14.34 -7.89 6.91
N TRP A 54 14.77 -8.06 8.16
CA TRP A 54 14.16 -7.41 9.35
C TRP A 54 14.17 -5.88 9.33
N LYS A 55 14.96 -5.27 8.45
CA LYS A 55 15.05 -3.81 8.31
C LYS A 55 14.18 -3.24 7.18
N HIS A 56 13.63 -4.08 6.30
CA HIS A 56 12.79 -3.64 5.19
C HIS A 56 11.91 -4.79 4.72
N TYR A 57 10.67 -4.77 5.18
CA TYR A 57 9.64 -5.74 4.82
C TYR A 57 8.24 -5.11 4.97
N ALA A 58 7.22 -5.76 4.42
CA ALA A 58 5.84 -5.37 4.67
C ALA A 58 5.41 -5.77 6.08
N ASP A 59 5.11 -4.80 6.95
CA ASP A 59 4.86 -5.04 8.38
C ASP A 59 3.38 -5.12 8.75
N ASN A 60 2.46 -4.67 7.88
CA ASN A 60 1.03 -4.84 8.08
C ASN A 60 0.21 -4.69 6.78
N PHE A 61 -1.05 -5.12 6.86
CA PHE A 61 -2.11 -4.64 5.96
C PHE A 61 -3.31 -4.14 6.77
N GLU A 62 -4.08 -3.25 6.15
CA GLU A 62 -5.25 -2.60 6.74
C GLU A 62 -6.49 -2.85 5.91
N VAL A 63 -7.62 -2.94 6.60
CA VAL A 63 -8.96 -2.91 6.01
C VAL A 63 -9.63 -1.62 6.49
N LEU A 64 -10.07 -0.80 5.54
CA LEU A 64 -10.67 0.51 5.78
C LEU A 64 -12.05 0.62 5.14
N THR A 65 -12.85 1.56 5.62
CA THR A 65 -14.01 2.05 4.87
C THR A 65 -13.56 2.85 3.64
N PRO A 66 -14.46 3.11 2.66
CA PRO A 66 -14.12 3.92 1.48
C PRO A 66 -13.69 5.36 1.79
N ASP A 67 -14.12 5.92 2.93
CA ASP A 67 -13.73 7.24 3.44
C ASP A 67 -12.45 7.20 4.31
N GLY A 68 -11.80 6.03 4.43
CA GLY A 68 -10.49 5.89 5.07
C GLY A 68 -10.53 5.63 6.57
N VAL A 69 -11.67 5.27 7.15
CA VAL A 69 -11.76 4.85 8.56
C VAL A 69 -11.22 3.43 8.70
N LEU A 70 -10.28 3.23 9.62
CA LEU A 70 -9.70 1.91 9.90
C LEU A 70 -10.73 0.98 10.56
N LEU A 71 -10.97 -0.18 9.94
CA LEU A 71 -11.84 -1.23 10.47
C LEU A 71 -11.03 -2.37 11.13
N GLY A 72 -9.82 -2.59 10.66
CA GLY A 72 -8.90 -3.55 11.26
C GLY A 72 -7.53 -3.53 10.61
N ARG A 73 -6.52 -4.01 11.36
CA ARG A 73 -5.14 -4.13 10.90
C ARG A 73 -4.62 -5.53 11.22
N ARG A 74 -3.92 -6.14 10.25
CA ARG A 74 -3.15 -7.36 10.46
C ARG A 74 -1.67 -7.02 10.50
N VAL A 75 -1.04 -7.23 11.65
CA VAL A 75 0.42 -7.17 11.77
C VAL A 75 1.05 -8.41 11.12
N LEU A 76 2.13 -8.18 10.39
CA LEU A 76 2.99 -9.17 9.76
C LEU A 76 4.30 -9.17 10.56
N ALA A 77 4.53 -10.20 11.36
CA ALA A 77 5.54 -10.16 12.42
C ALA A 77 6.95 -10.54 11.96
N HIS A 78 7.15 -10.87 10.69
CA HIS A 78 8.44 -11.28 10.15
C HIS A 78 8.55 -10.98 8.65
N PRO A 79 9.77 -10.88 8.10
CA PRO A 79 9.99 -10.82 6.66
C PRO A 79 9.56 -12.12 5.96
N HIS A 80 9.16 -11.97 4.71
CA HIS A 80 8.71 -13.00 3.78
C HIS A 80 9.59 -13.02 2.51
N VAL A 81 10.91 -12.87 2.67
CA VAL A 81 11.87 -12.77 1.54
C VAL A 81 11.72 -13.90 0.51
N SER A 82 11.49 -15.13 0.99
CA SER A 82 11.36 -16.34 0.15
C SER A 82 9.89 -16.78 -0.08
N GLU A 83 8.92 -15.99 0.35
CA GLU A 83 7.48 -16.31 0.30
C GLU A 83 6.75 -15.15 -0.37
N GLN A 84 7.04 -14.87 -1.64
CA GLN A 84 6.39 -13.78 -2.38
C GLN A 84 5.63 -14.30 -3.61
N PRO A 85 4.35 -13.91 -3.79
CA PRO A 85 3.52 -13.22 -2.80
C PRO A 85 3.09 -14.15 -1.66
N PHE A 86 2.78 -13.59 -0.49
CA PHE A 86 2.22 -14.35 0.65
C PHE A 86 0.80 -13.91 0.97
N THR A 87 0.03 -14.78 1.60
CA THR A 87 -1.34 -14.48 2.04
C THR A 87 -1.45 -14.60 3.56
N ARG A 88 -2.08 -13.62 4.21
CA ARG A 88 -2.43 -13.69 5.64
C ARG A 88 -3.87 -13.27 5.87
N SER A 89 -4.44 -13.79 6.94
CA SER A 89 -5.85 -13.57 7.29
C SER A 89 -6.02 -12.61 8.45
N LEU A 90 -7.09 -11.82 8.38
CA LEU A 90 -7.59 -10.95 9.44
C LEU A 90 -9.06 -11.31 9.70
N GLY A 91 -9.32 -11.98 10.83
CA GLY A 91 -10.67 -12.34 11.28
C GLY A 91 -11.24 -11.33 12.27
N GLY A 92 -12.55 -11.41 12.50
CA GLY A 92 -13.23 -10.63 13.54
C GLY A 92 -13.40 -9.15 13.20
N VAL A 93 -13.31 -8.77 11.93
CA VAL A 93 -13.47 -7.37 11.51
C VAL A 93 -14.96 -7.04 11.50
N LYS A 94 -15.39 -6.10 12.35
CA LYS A 94 -16.77 -5.63 12.40
C LYS A 94 -17.02 -4.63 11.28
N ILE A 95 -17.93 -4.97 10.37
CA ILE A 95 -18.32 -4.13 9.25
C ILE A 95 -19.76 -3.62 9.45
N PRO A 96 -20.00 -2.30 9.45
CA PRO A 96 -21.35 -1.75 9.51
C PRO A 96 -22.21 -2.14 8.31
N ASP A 97 -23.53 -2.18 8.50
CA ASP A 97 -24.47 -2.56 7.43
C ASP A 97 -24.55 -1.57 6.25
N SER A 98 -24.13 -0.33 6.47
CA SER A 98 -23.99 0.68 5.43
C SER A 98 -22.79 0.44 4.51
N VAL A 99 -21.75 -0.28 4.95
CA VAL A 99 -20.51 -0.47 4.20
C VAL A 99 -20.64 -1.66 3.25
N LYS A 100 -20.66 -1.39 1.94
CA LYS A 100 -20.77 -2.42 0.88
C LYS A 100 -19.43 -2.76 0.22
N LYS A 101 -18.42 -1.95 0.47
CA LYS A 101 -17.08 -2.06 -0.10
C LYS A 101 -16.08 -1.64 0.96
N VAL A 102 -14.95 -2.33 1.04
CA VAL A 102 -13.81 -1.92 1.86
C VAL A 102 -12.63 -1.59 0.97
N HIS A 103 -11.74 -0.77 1.51
CA HIS A 103 -10.48 -0.42 0.88
C HIS A 103 -9.35 -1.13 1.64
N ILE A 104 -8.44 -1.80 0.93
CA ILE A 104 -7.38 -2.62 1.51
C ILE A 104 -6.02 -2.17 0.99
N ARG A 105 -5.10 -1.89 1.91
CA ARG A 105 -3.74 -1.44 1.62
C ARG A 105 -2.70 -2.15 2.49
N ALA A 106 -1.48 -2.26 1.98
CA ALA A 106 -0.34 -2.80 2.71
C ALA A 106 0.69 -1.70 3.02
N HIS A 107 1.44 -1.90 4.09
CA HIS A 107 2.43 -0.94 4.59
C HIS A 107 3.83 -1.52 4.45
N ASP A 108 4.74 -0.76 3.82
CA ASP A 108 6.17 -0.99 3.87
C ASP A 108 6.73 -0.33 5.15
N MET A 109 7.48 -1.08 5.96
CA MET A 109 8.04 -0.58 7.23
C MET A 109 8.95 0.66 7.07
N VAL A 110 9.63 0.81 5.93
CA VAL A 110 10.56 1.91 5.63
C VAL A 110 9.88 3.03 4.85
N HIS A 111 9.09 2.70 3.83
CA HIS A 111 8.53 3.68 2.89
C HIS A 111 7.05 4.01 3.12
N GLY A 112 6.43 3.37 4.11
CA GLY A 112 5.02 3.56 4.45
C GLY A 112 4.06 3.02 3.39
N PHE A 113 2.88 3.64 3.32
CA PHE A 113 1.84 3.31 2.32
C PHE A 113 2.15 3.86 0.92
N GLY A 114 1.42 3.38 -0.08
CA GLY A 114 1.48 3.85 -1.47
C GLY A 114 1.89 2.78 -2.49
N GLY A 115 1.86 1.49 -2.11
CA GLY A 115 1.82 0.41 -3.09
C GLY A 115 0.42 0.26 -3.68
N ARG A 116 0.20 -0.78 -4.49
CA ARG A 116 -1.13 -1.08 -5.03
C ARG A 116 -2.12 -1.40 -3.90
N GLU A 117 -3.30 -0.82 -4.00
CA GLU A 117 -4.42 -1.04 -3.07
C GLU A 117 -5.59 -1.73 -3.80
N ILE A 118 -6.49 -2.36 -3.05
CA ILE A 118 -7.68 -3.02 -3.62
C ILE A 118 -8.93 -2.52 -2.91
N ASP A 119 -9.90 -2.11 -3.72
CA ASP A 119 -11.29 -1.97 -3.31
C ASP A 119 -12.01 -3.32 -3.45
N LEU A 120 -12.49 -3.87 -2.34
CA LEU A 120 -13.16 -5.16 -2.30
C LEU A 120 -14.64 -4.97 -1.97
N ALA A 121 -15.51 -5.36 -2.92
CA ALA A 121 -16.95 -5.45 -2.67
C ALA A 121 -17.26 -6.59 -1.70
N LEU A 122 -18.17 -6.35 -0.76
CA LEU A 122 -18.61 -7.34 0.21
C LEU A 122 -19.92 -7.97 -0.27
N PRO A 123 -19.91 -9.26 -0.70
CA PRO A 123 -21.13 -9.94 -1.14
C PRO A 123 -22.08 -10.09 0.05
N ARG A 124 -23.31 -9.60 -0.09
CA ARG A 124 -24.36 -9.72 0.92
C ARG A 124 -25.47 -10.63 0.42
#